data_AF-A0A953A8M6-F1
#
_entry.id   AF-A0A953A8M6-F1
#
_cell.length_a   1.000
_cell.length_b   1.000
_cell.length_c   1.000
_cell.angle_alpha   90.00
_cell.angle_beta   90.00
_cell.angle_gamma   90.00
#
_symmetry.space_group_name_H-M   'P 1'
#
loop_
_entity.id
_entity.type
_entity.pdbx_description
1 polymer ?
#
loop_
_entity_poly.entity_id
_entity_poly.type
_entity_poly.pdbx_seq_one_letter_code
_entity_poly.pdbx_strand_id
1 'polypeptide(L)' 'MKNQYLFYAALAVGIILLILGVVFEVSHHPTRGLVSLIVGAILLIVGIVGMVMGRPKTA' A
#
# COMPACT_ATOMS: atom_id res chain seq x y z
N MET A 1 12.52 10.46 -16.10
CA MET A 1 12.58 9.77 -14.78
C MET A 1 11.20 9.83 -14.13
N LYS A 2 10.23 9.04 -14.61
CA LYS A 2 8.83 9.15 -14.15
C LYS A 2 8.66 8.30 -12.88
N ASN A 3 8.71 8.97 -11.73
CA ASN A 3 7.99 8.64 -10.50
C ASN A 3 8.17 7.24 -9.85
N GLN A 4 9.27 6.52 -10.08
CA GLN A 4 9.53 5.27 -9.32
C GLN A 4 9.49 5.51 -7.80
N TYR A 5 10.01 6.65 -7.33
CA TYR A 5 9.96 7.06 -5.91
C TYR A 5 8.54 7.17 -5.34
N LEU A 6 7.56 7.61 -6.15
CA LEU A 6 6.16 7.71 -5.70
C LEU A 6 5.53 6.33 -5.51
N PHE A 7 5.89 5.35 -6.35
CA PHE A 7 5.42 3.98 -6.16
C PHE A 7 6.07 3.32 -4.95
N TYR A 8 7.35 3.56 -4.68
CA TYR A 8 8.01 3.10 -3.45
C TYR A 8 7.37 3.72 -2.20
N ALA A 9 7.07 5.03 -2.24
CA ALA A 9 6.38 5.71 -1.15
C ALA A 9 4.97 5.16 -0.93
N ALA A 10 4.20 4.93 -2.00
CA ALA A 10 2.87 4.31 -1.90
C ALA A 10 2.93 2.90 -1.29
N LEU A 11 3.94 2.11 -1.65
CA LEU A 11 4.15 0.77 -1.11
C LEU A 11 4.49 0.83 0.39
N ALA A 12 5.42 1.71 0.78
CA ALA A 12 5.79 1.92 2.18
C ALA A 12 4.59 2.36 3.04
N VAL A 13 3.79 3.33 2.56
CA VAL A 13 2.58 3.78 3.25
C VAL A 13 1.54 2.67 3.33
N GLY A 14 1.38 1.88 2.27
CA GLY A 14 0.49 0.71 2.25
C GLY A 14 0.85 -0.32 3.33
N ILE A 15 2.14 -0.65 3.48
CA ILE A 15 2.61 -1.57 4.54
C ILE A 15 2.30 -1.02 5.93
N ILE A 16 2.57 0.27 6.18
CA ILE A 16 2.31 0.91 7.48
C ILE A 16 0.81 0.84 7.82
N LEU A 17 -0.06 1.13 6.85
CA LEU A 17 -1.50 1.07 7.05
C LEU A 17 -2.01 -0.34 7.31
N LEU A 18 -1.42 -1.37 6.69
CA LEU A 18 -1.75 -2.76 7.01
C LEU A 18 -1.37 -3.12 8.44
N ILE A 19 -0.17 -2.72 8.88
CA ILE A 19 0.27 -2.94 10.27
C ILE A 19 -0.69 -2.24 11.24
N LEU A 20 -1.02 -0.98 10.99
CA LEU A 20 -1.99 -0.23 11.80
C LEU A 20 -3.38 -0.88 11.80
N GLY A 21 -3.83 -1.43 10.67
CA GLY A 21 -5.10 -2.14 10.59
C GLY A 21 -5.14 -3.39 11.44
N VAL A 22 -4.08 -4.18 11.45
CA VAL A 22 -3.94 -5.32 12.37
C VAL A 22 -3.95 -4.85 13.83
N VAL A 23 -3.23 -3.77 14.15
CA VAL A 23 -3.20 -3.22 15.52
C VAL A 23 -4.58 -2.72 15.96
N PHE A 24 -5.34 -2.04 15.10
CA PHE A 24 -6.69 -1.57 15.40
C PHE A 24 -7.69 -2.71 15.55
N GLU A 25 -7.55 -3.79 14.77
CA GLU A 25 -8.38 -4.98 14.89
C GLU A 25 -8.17 -5.64 16.27
N VAL A 26 -6.92 -5.79 16.70
CA VAL A 26 -6.57 -6.33 18.02
C VAL A 26 -7.02 -5.39 19.15
N SER A 27 -7.01 -4.08 18.92
CA SER A 27 -7.43 -3.06 19.88
C SER A 27 -8.96 -2.88 19.95
N HIS A 28 -9.75 -3.78 19.36
CA HIS A 28 -11.23 -3.74 19.35
C HIS A 28 -11.82 -2.46 18.73
N HIS A 29 -11.16 -1.92 17.70
CA HIS A 29 -11.68 -0.85 16.86
C HIS A 29 -11.96 -1.38 15.44
N PRO A 30 -12.94 -2.29 15.27
CA PRO A 30 -13.11 -3.09 14.06
C PRO A 30 -13.37 -2.24 12.80
N THR A 31 -14.10 -1.13 12.93
CA THR A 31 -14.36 -0.24 11.79
C THR A 31 -13.08 0.46 11.32
N ARG A 32 -12.19 0.86 12.23
CA ARG A 32 -10.92 1.52 11.88
C ARG A 32 -9.89 0.51 11.37
N GLY A 33 -9.87 -0.70 11.94
CA GLY A 33 -9.04 -1.82 11.48
C GLY A 33 -9.39 -2.23 10.05
N LEU A 34 -10.67 -2.44 9.77
CA LEU A 34 -11.15 -2.79 8.43
C LEU A 34 -10.85 -1.70 7.39
N VAL A 35 -11.06 -0.42 7.71
CA VAL A 35 -10.76 0.68 6.79
C VAL A 35 -9.27 0.76 6.47
N SER A 36 -8.40 0.67 7.48
CA SER A 36 -6.95 0.74 7.27
C SER A 36 -6.39 -0.51 6.57
N LEU A 37 -6.96 -1.70 6.82
CA LEU A 37 -6.65 -2.92 6.05
C LEU A 37 -7.01 -2.76 4.57
N ILE A 38 -8.22 -2.31 4.25
CA ILE A 38 -8.67 -2.11 2.87
C ILE A 38 -7.81 -1.07 2.17
N VAL A 39 -7.60 0.09 2.78
CA VAL A 39 -6.81 1.18 2.19
C VAL A 39 -5.35 0.76 2.01
N GLY A 40 -4.75 0.10 3.01
CA GLY A 40 -3.40 -0.44 2.92
C GLY A 40 -3.25 -1.47 1.80
N ALA A 41 -4.22 -2.38 1.64
CA ALA A 41 -4.23 -3.36 0.57
C ALA A 41 -4.31 -2.72 -0.82
N ILE A 42 -5.17 -1.71 -1.00
CA ILE A 42 -5.30 -0.97 -2.27
C ILE A 42 -3.98 -0.27 -2.62
N LEU A 43 -3.34 0.39 -1.65
CA LEU A 43 -2.05 1.06 -1.84
C LEU A 43 -0.94 0.09 -2.24
N LEU A 44 -0.91 -1.11 -1.67
CA LEU A 44 0.02 -2.15 -2.11
C LEU A 44 -0.23 -2.56 -3.57
N ILE A 45 -1.48 -2.81 -3.95
CA ILE A 45 -1.83 -3.20 -5.32
C ILE A 45 -1.41 -2.09 -6.31
N VAL A 46 -1.77 -0.84 -6.02
CA VAL A 46 -1.39 0.32 -6.86
C VAL A 46 0.11 0.50 -6.92
N GLY A 47 0.82 0.37 -5.80
CA GLY A 47 2.27 0.45 -5.75
C GLY A 47 2.95 -0.61 -6.61
N ILE A 48 2.52 -1.87 -6.51
CA ILE A 48 3.07 -2.99 -7.29
C ILE A 48 2.75 -2.83 -8.78
N VAL A 49 1.48 -2.58 -9.13
CA VAL A 49 1.05 -2.39 -10.53
C VAL A 49 1.78 -1.21 -11.16
N GLY A 50 1.89 -0.09 -10.44
CA GLY A 50 2.63 1.09 -10.89
C GLY A 50 4.12 0.83 -11.12
N MET A 51 4.76 0.03 -10.26
CA MET A 51 6.15 -0.41 -10.48
C MET A 51 6.28 -1.32 -11.70
N VAL A 52 5.36 -2.27 -11.91
CA VAL A 52 5.40 -3.19 -13.05
C VAL A 52 5.17 -2.45 -14.38
N MET A 53 4.19 -1.55 -14.43
CA MET A 53 3.91 -0.74 -15.63
C MET A 53 4.98 0.33 -15.88
N GLY A 54 5.64 0.81 -14.83
CA GLY A 54 6.69 1.84 -14.90
C GLY A 54 8.08 1.29 -15.26
N ARG A 55 8.28 -0.04 -15.26
CA ARG A 55 9.53 -0.63 -15.74
C ARG A 55 9.63 -0.40 -17.26
N PRO A 56 10.69 0.26 -17.77
CA PRO A 56 10.90 0.33 -19.21
C PRO A 56 10.98 -1.10 -19.75
N LYS A 57 10.23 -1.39 -20.83
CA LYS A 57 10.40 -2.62 -21.60
C LYS A 57 11.87 -2.70 -22.00
N THR A 58 12.64 -3.56 -21.34
CA THR A 58 13.96 -3.94 -21.82
C THR A 58 13.73 -4.57 -23.19
N ALA A 59 14.12 -3.85 -24.23
CA ALA A 59 14.16 -4.33 -25.61
C ALA A 59 15.34 -5.30 -25.78
#